data_AF-A0A3M9ZTS8-F1
#
_entry.id   AF-A0A3M9ZTS8-F1
#
_cell.length_a   1.000
_cell.length_b   1.000
_cell.length_c   1.000
_cell.angle_alpha   90.00
_cell.angle_beta   90.00
_cell.angle_gamma   90.00
#
_symmetry.space_group_name_H-M   'P 1'
#
loop_
_entity.id
_entity.type
_entity.pdbx_description
1 polymer ?
#
loop_
_entity_poly.entity_id
_entity_poly.type
_entity_poly.pdbx_seq_one_letter_code
_entity_poly.pdbx_strand_id
1 'polypeptide(L)'
;MTKTDLIGDRTRDIQEWSSNHAALEAAVSGAADGDTYSLTMAILRGLDYTEMVQGLIPVSNVTGEGLVSLEAALSRILNLGEEVED
;
A
#
# COMPACT_ATOMS: atom_id res chain seq x y z
N MET A 1 -15.41 9.98 -15.05
CA MET A 1 -14.29 9.07 -14.77
C MET A 1 -13.07 9.87 -14.34
N THR A 2 -13.13 10.47 -13.15
CA THR A 2 -11.95 10.91 -12.40
C THR A 2 -11.30 9.70 -11.73
N LYS A 3 -10.04 9.80 -11.29
CA LYS A 3 -9.37 8.68 -10.59
C LYS A 3 -10.11 8.27 -9.30
N THR A 4 -10.89 9.17 -8.71
CA THR A 4 -11.78 8.92 -7.57
C THR A 4 -12.93 7.98 -7.95
N ASP A 5 -13.42 8.07 -9.20
CA ASP A 5 -14.50 7.21 -9.72
C ASP A 5 -14.05 5.74 -9.85
N LEU A 6 -12.73 5.46 -9.88
CA LEU A 6 -12.16 4.10 -9.94
C LEU A 6 -12.11 3.39 -8.58
N ILE A 7 -12.16 4.14 -7.47
CA ILE A 7 -12.00 3.61 -6.11
C ILE A 7 -13.38 3.39 -5.43
N GLY A 8 -14.45 3.97 -5.99
CA GLY A 8 -15.82 3.81 -5.50
C GLY A 8 -15.98 4.17 -4.02
N ASP A 9 -16.87 3.47 -3.32
CA ASP A 9 -17.18 3.74 -1.91
C ASP A 9 -16.10 3.25 -0.91
N ARG A 10 -15.04 2.59 -1.42
CA ARG A 10 -14.01 1.90 -0.63
C ARG A 10 -12.88 2.82 -0.16
N THR A 11 -12.90 4.10 -0.53
CA THR A 11 -11.85 5.06 -0.15
C THR A 11 -11.66 5.16 1.36
N ARG A 12 -12.76 5.11 2.13
CA ARG A 12 -12.70 5.10 3.60
C ARG A 12 -12.00 3.86 4.12
N ASP A 13 -12.39 2.70 3.61
CA ASP A 13 -11.82 1.42 4.04
C ASP A 13 -10.33 1.36 3.69
N ILE A 14 -9.93 1.81 2.50
CA ILE A 14 -8.52 1.88 2.07
C ILE A 14 -7.72 2.80 2.99
N GLN A 15 -8.28 3.95 3.38
CA GLN A 15 -7.62 4.85 4.32
C GLN A 15 -7.41 4.18 5.68
N GLU A 16 -8.43 3.48 6.19
CA GLU A 16 -8.33 2.72 7.43
C GLU A 16 -7.28 1.61 7.33
N TRP A 17 -7.34 0.77 6.30
CA TRP A 17 -6.39 -0.33 6.09
C TRP A 17 -4.95 0.14 5.94
N SER A 18 -4.74 1.29 5.29
CA SER A 18 -3.40 1.84 5.07
C SER A 18 -2.72 2.33 6.36
N SER A 19 -3.50 2.59 7.41
CA SER A 19 -3.00 3.11 8.69
C SER A 19 -3.16 2.11 9.84
N ASN A 20 -3.91 1.03 9.62
CA ASN A 20 -4.21 0.01 10.62
C ASN A 20 -4.14 -1.39 10.00
N HIS A 21 -3.01 -2.07 10.23
CA HIS A 21 -2.78 -3.43 9.72
C HIS A 21 -3.82 -4.44 10.23
N ALA A 22 -4.30 -4.28 11.47
CA ALA A 22 -5.31 -5.17 12.03
C ALA A 22 -6.67 -5.01 11.32
N ALA A 23 -7.00 -3.79 10.86
CA ALA A 23 -8.20 -3.56 10.07
C ALA A 23 -8.09 -4.20 8.68
N LEU A 24 -6.90 -4.18 8.07
CA LEU A 24 -6.64 -4.88 6.81
C LEU A 24 -6.74 -6.40 6.97
N GLU A 25 -6.12 -6.97 8.00
CA GLU A 25 -6.20 -8.41 8.30
C GLU A 25 -7.65 -8.86 8.56
N ALA A 26 -8.42 -8.08 9.33
CA ALA A 26 -9.83 -8.34 9.55
C ALA A 26 -10.64 -8.36 8.25
N ALA A 27 -10.41 -7.38 7.36
CA ALA A 27 -11.07 -7.32 6.06
C ALA A 27 -10.71 -8.53 5.17
N VAL A 28 -9.45 -8.98 5.18
CA VAL A 28 -9.01 -10.17 4.44
C VAL A 28 -9.65 -11.43 5.03
N SER A 29 -9.71 -11.58 6.36
CA SER A 29 -10.32 -12.74 7.01
C SER A 29 -11.82 -12.90 6.70
N GLY A 30 -12.53 -11.79 6.47
CA GLY A 30 -13.96 -11.80 6.14
C GLY A 30 -14.25 -12.13 4.67
N ALA A 31 -13.24 -12.11 3.80
CA ALA A 31 -13.40 -12.20 2.34
C ALA A 31 -12.67 -13.39 1.70
N ALA A 32 -11.63 -13.92 2.34
CA ALA A 32 -10.78 -14.98 1.82
C ALA A 32 -11.12 -16.35 2.44
N ASP A 33 -10.99 -17.42 1.66
CA ASP A 33 -10.98 -18.78 2.19
C ASP A 33 -9.66 -19.10 2.92
N GLY A 34 -9.57 -20.27 3.56
CA GLY A 34 -8.45 -20.62 4.44
C GLY A 34 -7.07 -20.59 3.75
N ASP A 35 -6.99 -21.07 2.50
CA ASP A 35 -5.74 -21.12 1.75
C ASP A 35 -5.34 -19.72 1.25
N THR A 36 -6.30 -18.98 0.69
CA THR A 36 -6.08 -17.60 0.23
C THR A 36 -5.70 -16.69 1.39
N TYR A 37 -6.39 -16.81 2.53
CA TYR A 37 -6.07 -16.09 3.76
C TYR A 37 -4.63 -16.36 4.21
N SER A 38 -4.25 -17.64 4.28
CA SER A 38 -2.92 -18.04 4.73
C SER A 38 -1.81 -17.46 3.85
N LEU A 39 -1.99 -17.50 2.53
CA LEU A 39 -1.05 -16.91 1.58
C LEU A 39 -1.00 -15.38 1.70
N THR A 40 -2.16 -14.72 1.74
CA THR A 40 -2.24 -13.26 1.88
C THR A 40 -1.56 -12.78 3.17
N MET A 41 -1.79 -13.46 4.30
CA MET A 41 -1.14 -13.12 5.56
C MET A 41 0.37 -13.41 5.59
N ALA A 42 0.85 -14.40 4.83
CA ALA A 42 2.28 -14.62 4.66
C ALA A 42 2.93 -13.47 3.87
N ILE A 43 2.27 -13.02 2.80
CA ILE A 43 2.74 -11.88 1.99
C ILE A 43 2.74 -10.58 2.82
N LEU A 44 1.64 -10.27 3.51
CA LEU A 44 1.53 -9.05 4.31
C LEU A 44 2.61 -8.96 5.40
N ARG A 45 2.88 -10.06 6.10
CA ARG A 45 3.98 -10.13 7.08
C ARG A 45 5.36 -10.01 6.44
N GLY A 46 5.55 -10.58 5.26
CA GLY A 46 6.79 -10.44 4.49
C GLY A 46 7.06 -8.98 4.11
N LEU A 47 6.03 -8.27 3.64
CA LEU A 47 6.12 -6.85 3.27
C LEU A 47 6.41 -5.94 4.48
N ASP A 48 5.81 -6.25 5.63
CA ASP A 48 6.04 -5.52 6.88
C ASP A 48 7.49 -5.72 7.36
N TYR A 49 7.98 -6.96 7.33
CA TYR A 49 9.35 -7.29 7.72
C TYR A 49 10.42 -6.63 6.82
N THR A 50 10.14 -6.46 5.52
CA THR A 50 11.05 -5.81 4.57
C THR A 50 10.89 -4.28 4.53
N GLU A 51 10.09 -3.70 5.43
CA GLU A 51 9.78 -2.26 5.46
C GLU A 51 9.25 -1.72 4.10
N MET A 52 8.65 -2.61 3.29
CA MET A 52 8.08 -2.28 1.99
C MET A 52 6.65 -1.74 2.10
N VAL A 53 6.02 -1.88 3.27
CA VAL A 53 4.73 -1.25 3.58
C VAL A 53 4.94 0.26 3.72
N GLN A 54 4.83 0.97 2.61
CA GLN A 54 4.74 2.43 2.57
C GLN A 54 3.30 2.84 2.92
N GLY A 55 3.15 3.84 3.78
CA GLY A 55 1.84 4.45 4.05
C GLY A 55 1.27 5.18 2.83
N LEU A 56 0.10 5.82 2.99
CA LEU A 56 -0.48 6.62 1.90
C LEU A 56 0.41 7.80 1.54
N ILE A 57 0.71 7.94 0.25
CA ILE A 57 1.41 9.10 -0.32
C ILE A 57 0.37 9.95 -1.05
N PRO A 58 -0.08 11.08 -0.48
CA PRO A 58 -1.01 11.97 -1.17
C PRO A 58 -0.29 12.65 -2.34
N VAL A 59 -0.89 12.58 -3.53
CA VAL A 59 -0.32 13.22 -4.74
C VAL A 59 -1.35 14.06 -5.46
N SER A 60 -0.89 15.18 -6.03
CA SER A 60 -1.70 16.04 -6.88
C SER A 60 -1.03 16.21 -8.24
N ASN A 61 -1.69 15.71 -9.28
CA ASN A 61 -1.21 15.89 -10.66
C ASN A 61 -1.39 17.33 -11.17
N VAL A 62 -2.11 18.18 -10.44
CA VAL A 62 -2.33 19.59 -10.82
C VAL A 62 -1.23 20.48 -10.24
N THR A 63 -0.85 20.24 -8.98
CA THR A 63 0.17 21.04 -8.28
C THR A 63 1.56 20.40 -8.30
N GLY A 64 1.65 19.12 -8.66
CA GLY A 64 2.88 18.33 -8.56
C GLY A 64 3.24 17.89 -7.14
N GLU A 65 2.41 18.25 -6.15
CA GLU A 65 2.64 17.91 -4.75
C GLU A 65 2.66 16.40 -4.54
N GLY A 66 3.58 15.93 -3.69
CA GLY A 66 3.73 14.53 -3.33
C GLY A 66 4.43 13.64 -4.38
N LEU A 67 4.70 14.14 -5.60
CA LEU A 67 5.37 13.34 -6.64
C LEU A 67 6.80 12.93 -6.26
N VAL A 68 7.56 13.80 -5.60
CA VAL A 68 8.92 13.48 -5.11
C VAL A 68 8.87 12.41 -4.02
N SER A 69 7.90 12.48 -3.11
CA SER A 69 7.70 11.45 -2.08
C SER A 69 7.33 10.10 -2.70
N LEU A 70 6.48 10.12 -3.73
CA LEU A 70 6.11 8.92 -4.49
C LEU A 70 7.33 8.33 -5.22
N GLU A 71 8.12 9.15 -5.89
CA GLU A 71 9.36 8.73 -6.56
C GLU A 71 10.34 8.07 -5.58
N ALA A 72 10.58 8.70 -4.43
CA ALA A 72 11.49 8.17 -3.41
C ALA A 72 11.00 6.81 -2.87
N ALA A 73 9.70 6.67 -2.62
CA ALA A 73 9.10 5.41 -2.20
C ALA A 73 9.25 4.31 -3.26
N LEU A 74 8.99 4.63 -4.53
CA LEU A 74 9.14 3.69 -5.64
C LEU A 74 10.60 3.29 -5.86
N SER A 75 11.53 4.23 -5.77
CA SER A 75 12.97 3.96 -5.86
C SER A 75 13.41 2.98 -4.78
N ARG A 76 12.99 3.19 -3.52
CA ARG A 76 13.25 2.24 -2.43
C ARG A 76 12.68 0.86 -2.71
N ILE A 77 11.45 0.77 -3.20
CA ILE A 77 10.80 -0.51 -3.52
C ILE A 77 11.55 -1.25 -4.64
N LEU A 78 11.90 -0.54 -5.72
CA LEU A 78 12.55 -1.13 -6.90
C LEU A 78 14.00 -1.53 -6.63
N ASN A 79 14.71 -0.77 -5.82
CA ASN A 79 16.07 -1.05 -5.41
C ASN A 79 16.14 -1.93 -4.15
N LEU A 80 15.00 -2.45 -3.68
CA LEU A 80 14.90 -3.30 -2.47
C LEU A 80 15.53 -2.66 -1.21
N GLY A 81 15.54 -1.34 -1.13
CA GLY A 81 16.16 -0.58 -0.05
C GLY A 81 17.67 -0.36 -0.18
N GLU A 82 18.30 -0.78 -1.27
CA GLU A 82 19.70 -0.51 -1.56
C GLU A 82 19.88 0.90 -2.15
N GLU A 83 20.90 1.63 -1.70
CA GLU A 83 21.33 2.87 -2.36
C GLU A 83 22.04 2.48 -3.67
N VAL A 84 21.58 3.05 -4.79
CA VAL A 84 22.27 2.85 -6.07
C VAL A 84 23.56 3.66 -6.02
N GLU A 85 24.71 3.00 -5.85
CA GLU A 85 26.01 3.63 -6.04
C GLU A 85 26.26 3.84 -7.55
N ASP A 86 26.72 5.05 -7.91
CA ASP A 86 27.03 5.50 -9.28
C ASP A 86 28.06 4.63 -10.02
#